data_AF-A0AAY5KJE2-F1
#
_entry.id   AF-A0AAY5KJE2-F1
#
_cell.length_a   1.000
_cell.length_b   1.000
_cell.length_c   1.000
_cell.angle_alpha   90.00
_cell.angle_beta   90.00
_cell.angle_gamma   90.00
#
_symmetry.space_group_name_H-M   'P 1'
#
loop_
_entity.id
_entity.type
_entity.pdbx_description
1 polymer ?
#
loop_
_entity_poly.entity_id
_entity_poly.type
_entity_poly.pdbx_seq_one_letter_code
_entity_poly.pdbx_strand_id
1 'polypeptide(L)' 'MSLAKSVYSLLFKRTSTFAVTIMVGAVFFERVFDQGGDAIFEQLNRGKLWKHIKHQYEKEDE' A
#
# COMPACT_ATOMS: atom_id res chain seq x y z
N MET A 1 29.69 -6.93 -7.12
CA MET A 1 28.85 -7.68 -6.15
C MET A 1 27.43 -7.72 -6.71
N SER A 2 26.72 -8.86 -6.59
CA SER A 2 25.31 -8.95 -6.98
C SER A 2 24.42 -8.22 -5.98
N LEU A 3 23.40 -7.49 -6.46
CA LEU A 3 22.42 -6.79 -5.64
C LEU A 3 21.75 -7.72 -4.61
N ALA A 4 21.39 -8.93 -5.02
CA ALA A 4 20.78 -9.93 -4.14
C ALA A 4 21.73 -10.32 -2.98
N LYS A 5 23.03 -10.42 -3.27
CA LYS A 5 24.04 -10.76 -2.25
C LYS A 5 24.21 -9.64 -1.23
N SER A 6 24.14 -8.38 -1.67
CA SER A 6 24.18 -7.20 -0.80
C SER A 6 22.90 -7.07 0.05
N VAL A 7 21.74 -7.31 -0.54
CA VAL A 7 20.45 -7.29 0.18
C VAL A 7 20.41 -8.37 1.25
N TYR A 8 20.84 -9.59 0.92
CA TYR A 8 20.93 -10.69 1.89
C TYR A 8 21.89 -10.36 3.04
N SER A 9 23.09 -9.83 2.75
CA SER A 9 24.08 -9.54 3.78
C SER A 9 23.65 -8.40 4.72
N LEU A 10 22.89 -7.42 4.22
CA LEU A 10 22.45 -6.25 4.98
C LEU A 10 21.18 -6.50 5.79
N LEU A 11 20.17 -7.14 5.17
CA LEU A 11 18.83 -7.22 5.76
C LEU A 11 18.54 -8.60 6.33
N PHE A 12 18.91 -9.66 5.62
CA PHE A 12 18.40 -11.01 5.89
C PHE A 12 19.40 -11.96 6.58
N LYS A 13 20.69 -11.58 6.72
CA LYS A 13 21.74 -12.45 7.27
C LYS A 13 21.68 -12.63 8.80
N ARG A 14 21.26 -11.60 9.56
CA ARG A 14 21.14 -11.65 11.03
C ARG A 14 19.68 -11.70 11.43
N THR A 15 19.31 -12.58 12.35
CA THR A 15 17.91 -12.75 12.79
C THR A 15 17.29 -11.45 13.34
N SER A 16 18.08 -10.64 14.04
CA SER A 16 17.61 -9.34 14.55
C SER A 16 17.29 -8.35 13.44
N THR A 17 18.18 -8.17 12.45
CA THR A 17 17.94 -7.28 11.30
C THR A 17 16.84 -7.82 10.40
N PHE A 18 16.74 -9.14 10.29
CA PHE A 18 15.68 -9.83 9.56
C PHE A 18 14.30 -9.50 10.13
N ALA A 19 14.12 -9.63 11.45
CA ALA A 19 12.86 -9.32 12.12
C ALA A 19 12.46 -7.85 11.94
N VAL A 20 13.40 -6.92 12.12
CA VAL A 20 13.14 -5.49 11.90
C VAL A 20 12.78 -5.20 10.45
N THR A 21 13.46 -5.81 9.49
CA THR A 21 13.17 -5.66 8.06
C THR A 21 11.74 -6.11 7.75
N ILE A 22 11.29 -7.23 8.32
CA ILE A 22 9.91 -7.71 8.12
C ILE A 22 8.90 -6.75 8.75
N MET A 23 9.11 -6.31 9.98
CA MET A 23 8.17 -5.40 10.65
C MET A 23 8.01 -4.09 9.87
N VAL A 24 9.12 -3.46 9.49
CA VAL A 24 9.09 -2.23 8.69
C VAL A 24 8.48 -2.51 7.31
N GLY A 25 8.91 -3.59 6.66
CA GLY A 25 8.40 -4.00 5.35
C GLY A 25 6.89 -4.21 5.36
N ALA A 26 6.33 -4.82 6.41
CA ALA A 26 4.91 -5.07 6.54
C ALA A 26 4.10 -3.77 6.65
N VAL A 27 4.52 -2.82 7.49
CA VAL A 27 3.83 -1.53 7.66
C VAL A 27 3.84 -0.71 6.36
N PHE A 28 4.99 -0.69 5.66
CA PHE A 28 5.06 -0.02 4.36
C PHE A 28 4.22 -0.73 3.30
N PHE A 29 4.26 -2.06 3.27
CA PHE A 29 3.50 -2.86 2.33
C PHE A 29 2.00 -2.66 2.51
N GLU A 30 1.49 -2.72 3.74
CA GLU A 30 0.07 -2.49 4.07
C GLU A 30 -0.42 -1.18 3.45
N ARG A 31 0.27 -0.06 3.73
CA ARG A 31 -0.18 1.26 3.26
C ARG A 31 -0.18 1.39 1.74
N VAL A 32 0.82 0.83 1.07
CA VAL A 32 0.95 0.88 -0.39
C VAL A 32 -0.06 -0.07 -1.05
N PHE A 33 -0.22 -1.27 -0.50
CA PHE A 33 -1.10 -2.29 -1.02
C PHE A 33 -2.56 -1.88 -0.90
N ASP A 34 -2.98 -1.32 0.24
CA ASP A 34 -4.34 -0.83 0.44
C ASP A 34 -4.66 0.31 -0.53
N GLN A 35 -3.82 1.35 -0.59
CA GLN A 35 -4.06 2.47 -1.51
C GLN A 35 -4.04 2.03 -2.98
N GLY A 36 -3.10 1.15 -3.35
CA GLY A 36 -3.01 0.63 -4.72
C GLY A 36 -4.22 -0.24 -5.07
N GLY A 37 -4.64 -1.12 -4.16
CA GLY A 37 -5.80 -1.97 -4.30
C GLY A 37 -7.08 -1.16 -4.43
N ASP A 38 -7.28 -0.18 -3.55
CA ASP A 38 -8.39 0.76 -3.62
C ASP A 38 -8.38 1.48 -4.97
N ALA A 39 -7.27 2.09 -5.38
CA ALA A 39 -7.16 2.80 -6.66
C ALA A 39 -7.57 1.93 -7.87
N ILE A 40 -7.07 0.69 -7.93
CA ILE A 40 -7.44 -0.27 -8.97
C ILE A 40 -8.94 -0.56 -8.91
N PHE A 41 -9.48 -0.82 -7.72
CA PHE A 41 -10.89 -1.13 -7.53
C PHE A 41 -11.79 0.06 -7.89
N GLU A 42 -11.41 1.30 -7.54
CA GLU A 42 -12.16 2.51 -7.91
C GLU A 42 -12.16 2.70 -9.42
N GLN A 43 -10.99 2.49 -10.05
CA GLN A 43 -10.84 2.65 -11.50
C GLN A 43 -11.71 1.65 -12.26
N LEU A 44 -11.74 0.39 -11.82
CA LEU A 44 -12.57 -0.65 -12.43
C LEU A 44 -14.08 -0.40 -12.24
N ASN A 45 -14.47 0.26 -11.16
CA ASN A 45 -15.87 0.55 -10.82
C ASN A 45 -16.22 2.05 -10.94
N ARG A 46 -15.51 2.76 -11.83
CA ARG A 46 -15.72 4.18 -12.07
C ARG A 46 -17.17 4.47 -12.42
N GLY A 47 -17.76 5.47 -11.77
CA GLY A 47 -19.17 5.86 -11.92
C GLY A 47 -20.20 4.96 -11.23
N LYS A 48 -19.81 3.81 -10.66
CA LYS A 48 -20.74 2.91 -9.95
C LYS A 48 -20.70 3.06 -8.43
N LEU A 49 -19.52 3.38 -7.89
CA LEU A 49 -19.33 3.53 -6.44
C LEU A 49 -20.01 4.80 -5.92
N TRP A 50 -20.57 4.73 -4.71
CA TRP A 50 -21.19 5.88 -4.03
C TRP A 50 -20.29 7.10 -4.03
N LYS A 51 -19.00 6.94 -3.70
CA LYS A 51 -18.01 8.02 -3.71
C LYS A 51 -17.93 8.81 -5.03
N HIS A 52 -18.27 8.18 -6.17
CA HIS A 52 -18.27 8.84 -7.47
C HIS A 52 -19.54 9.66 -7.71
N ILE A 53 -20.68 9.27 -7.14
CA ILE A 53 -21.99 9.89 -7.37
C ILE A 53 -22.47 10.73 -6.19
N LYS A 54 -21.80 10.64 -5.04
CA LYS A 54 -22.14 11.31 -3.78
C LYS A 54 -22.35 12.82 -3.96
N HIS A 55 -21.51 13.46 -4.77
CA HIS A 55 -21.60 14.89 -5.11
C HIS A 55 -22.93 15.31 -5.76
N GLN A 56 -23.72 14.38 -6.28
CA GLN A 56 -25.03 14.66 -6.88
C GLN A 56 -26.15 14.76 -5.84
N TYR A 57 -25.89 14.30 -4.61
CA TYR A 57 -26.91 14.12 -3.57
C TYR A 57 -26.57 14.84 -2.26
N GLU A 58 -25.30 15.19 -2.04
CA GLU A 58 -24.93 16.08 -0.96
C GLU A 58 -25.26 17.53 -1.34
N LYS A 59 -26.06 18.19 -0.50
CA LYS A 59 -26.20 19.64 -0.55
C LYS A 59 -24.92 20.23 0.04
N GLU A 60 -24.43 21.33 -0.53
CA GLU A 60 -23.46 22.17 0.15
C GLU A 60 -24.13 22.65 1.44
N ASP A 61 -23.74 22.08 2.58
CA ASP A 61 -24.04 22.65 3.87
C ASP A 61 -23.22 23.95 3.98
N GLU A 62 -23.89 25.08 4.22
CA GLU A 62 -23.28 26.36 4.59
C GLU A 62 -22.40 26.25 5.84
#